data_AF-A0A1R2BK77-F1
#
_entry.id   AF-A0A1R2BK77-F1
#
_cell.length_a   1.000
_cell.length_b   1.000
_cell.length_c   1.000
_cell.angle_alpha   90.00
_cell.angle_beta   90.00
_cell.angle_gamma   90.00
#
_symmetry.space_group_name_H-M   'P 1'
#
loop_
_entity.id
_entity.type
_entity.pdbx_description
1 polymer ?
#
loop_
_entity_poly.entity_id
_entity_poly.type
_entity_poly.pdbx_seq_one_letter_code
_entity_poly.pdbx_strand_id
1 'polypeptide(L)'
;MRCEGLGCDEKNLGCYILINKELIDVITPLIPLDAASESSSNDVGRLEIPCEGELKLILKMMNGDPLYMGSATINIQTLPTKGFVWLPLSQNIDNDIVHNIGGIFSNPKILLSISKPSAPSDNSMLYKLQIKKLEFLVKQLESRVEDSNKFYDQEKESRANLAQAYEILKTKYDEYVEKSQIREISMLKLLEKKDKELQENIVKNCDLSNRFQTLSLEKSVLQDTIQQLKNTKTDGLTSKMTKEIKELETTIASLRSKETELTDKLQNLGKDWLEATKALGLCGDFNKEDVKSAEHITEINLKAQILELTESNKILKQKLYKASEEKENLSSKLFEIEEIKCQQNSTYVDIKEPNLETTIIEQGVQELLDKTSDGYYFNSQKLNLSIEKGKIVVKSLPLEEFLQVSLTSGFDKSILMENRH
;
A
#
# COMPACT_ATOMS: atom_id res chain seq x y z
N MET A 1 -52.70 -36.21 51.65
CA MET A 1 -53.21 -37.47 51.04
C MET A 1 -52.66 -37.57 49.62
N ARG A 2 -52.57 -38.75 49.01
CA ARG A 2 -52.10 -38.93 47.61
C ARG A 2 -52.92 -40.02 46.92
N CYS A 3 -53.27 -39.88 45.65
CA CYS A 3 -54.01 -40.92 44.90
C CYS A 3 -53.19 -41.48 43.76
N GLU A 4 -53.33 -42.77 43.45
CA GLU A 4 -52.66 -43.43 42.32
C GLU A 4 -53.64 -44.24 41.48
N GLY A 5 -53.38 -44.31 40.17
CA GLY A 5 -54.06 -45.24 39.27
C GLY A 5 -55.45 -44.81 38.76
N LEU A 6 -55.81 -43.53 38.95
CA LEU A 6 -57.09 -42.97 38.52
C LEU A 6 -57.09 -42.43 37.08
N GLY A 7 -55.94 -42.43 36.38
CA GLY A 7 -55.84 -42.00 34.98
C GLY A 7 -56.15 -40.52 34.72
N CYS A 8 -56.12 -39.68 35.76
CA CYS A 8 -56.45 -38.25 35.70
C CYS A 8 -55.41 -37.40 36.45
N ASP A 9 -55.32 -36.12 36.08
CA ASP A 9 -54.44 -35.15 36.76
C ASP A 9 -54.88 -34.92 38.22
N GLU A 10 -53.96 -35.16 39.17
CA GLU A 10 -54.20 -35.01 40.62
C GLU A 10 -54.68 -33.60 41.02
N LYS A 11 -54.31 -32.58 40.25
CA LYS A 11 -54.72 -31.18 40.44
C LYS A 11 -56.22 -30.95 40.26
N ASN A 12 -56.93 -31.87 39.59
CA ASN A 12 -58.35 -31.74 39.27
C ASN A 12 -59.23 -32.65 40.13
N LEU A 13 -58.66 -33.34 41.12
CA LEU A 13 -59.38 -34.24 42.02
C LEU A 13 -59.76 -33.52 43.32
N GLY A 14 -61.03 -33.65 43.71
CA GLY A 14 -61.56 -33.30 45.02
C GLY A 14 -61.84 -34.55 45.84
N CYS A 15 -61.40 -34.57 47.09
CA CYS A 15 -61.68 -35.64 48.05
C CYS A 15 -62.68 -35.17 49.10
N TYR A 16 -63.89 -35.71 49.04
CA TYR A 16 -64.95 -35.50 50.02
C TYR A 16 -64.75 -36.48 51.17
N ILE A 17 -64.69 -35.95 52.39
CA ILE A 17 -64.48 -36.72 53.60
C ILE A 17 -65.78 -36.72 54.39
N LEU A 18 -66.37 -37.90 54.53
CA LEU A 18 -67.56 -38.12 55.31
C LEU A 18 -67.22 -38.94 56.55
N ILE A 19 -67.81 -38.58 57.68
CA ILE A 19 -67.73 -39.35 58.93
C ILE A 19 -69.15 -39.67 59.37
N ASN A 20 -69.48 -40.94 59.58
CA ASN A 20 -70.82 -41.38 59.96
C ASN A 20 -71.92 -40.83 59.02
N LYS A 21 -71.61 -40.75 57.71
CA LYS A 21 -72.47 -40.20 56.63
C LYS A 21 -72.66 -38.68 56.63
N GLU A 22 -72.02 -37.94 57.54
CA GLU A 22 -72.00 -36.49 57.51
C GLU A 22 -70.75 -35.99 56.77
N LEU A 23 -70.91 -35.02 55.87
CA LEU A 23 -69.78 -34.40 55.16
C LEU A 23 -69.03 -33.48 56.13
N ILE A 24 -67.77 -33.80 56.38
CA ILE A 24 -66.91 -33.05 57.30
C ILE A 24 -66.08 -32.03 56.54
N ASP A 25 -65.44 -32.45 55.44
CA ASP A 25 -64.53 -31.60 54.69
C ASP A 25 -64.41 -32.04 53.22
N VAL A 26 -63.94 -31.13 52.37
CA VAL A 26 -63.64 -31.37 50.96
C VAL A 26 -62.25 -30.84 50.63
N ILE A 27 -61.29 -31.74 50.43
CA ILE A 27 -59.92 -31.38 50.10
C ILE A 27 -59.79 -31.24 48.58
N THR A 28 -59.58 -29.99 48.10
CA THR A 28 -59.34 -29.68 46.68
C THR A 28 -58.33 -28.54 46.53
N PRO A 29 -57.31 -28.63 45.65
CA PRO A 29 -56.88 -29.85 44.96
C PRO A 29 -56.21 -30.83 45.93
N LEU A 30 -56.09 -32.11 45.55
CA LEU A 30 -55.23 -33.04 46.28
C LEU A 30 -53.77 -32.60 46.14
N ILE A 31 -53.24 -31.95 47.18
CA ILE A 31 -51.84 -31.50 47.21
C ILE A 31 -50.92 -32.72 47.37
N PRO A 32 -49.97 -32.97 46.45
CA PRO A 32 -48.99 -34.04 46.59
C PRO A 32 -48.16 -33.85 47.86
N LEU A 33 -47.91 -34.93 48.61
CA LEU A 33 -47.10 -34.89 49.84
C LEU A 33 -45.68 -34.34 49.62
N ASP A 34 -45.16 -34.45 48.40
CA ASP A 34 -43.81 -34.02 48.03
C ASP A 34 -43.70 -32.49 47.82
N ALA A 35 -44.83 -31.78 47.72
CA ALA A 35 -44.89 -30.32 47.57
C ALA A 35 -45.13 -29.57 48.90
N ALA A 36 -45.28 -30.30 50.02
CA ALA A 36 -45.47 -29.73 51.35
C ALA A 36 -44.17 -29.41 52.08
N SER A 37 -43.01 -29.61 51.46
CA SER A 37 -41.75 -29.05 51.92
C SER A 37 -41.54 -27.69 51.27
N GLU A 38 -41.47 -26.65 52.10
CA GLU A 38 -41.05 -25.29 51.76
C GLU A 38 -42.14 -24.33 51.26
N SER A 39 -43.21 -24.11 52.03
CA SER A 39 -43.68 -22.75 52.35
C SER A 39 -45.03 -22.75 53.09
N SER A 40 -45.13 -21.78 54.00
CA SER A 40 -46.32 -21.32 54.71
C SER A 40 -46.83 -22.17 55.89
N SER A 41 -46.57 -21.60 57.07
CA SER A 41 -47.48 -21.60 58.21
C SER A 41 -48.94 -21.43 57.78
N ASN A 42 -49.72 -22.51 57.87
CA ASN A 42 -51.11 -22.58 58.30
C ASN A 42 -51.62 -24.00 58.03
N ASP A 43 -52.58 -24.44 58.85
CA ASP A 43 -53.23 -25.76 58.92
C ASP A 43 -53.94 -26.27 57.64
N VAL A 44 -53.34 -26.15 56.46
CA VAL A 44 -53.96 -26.59 55.21
C VAL A 44 -53.78 -28.10 55.06
N GLY A 45 -54.86 -28.85 55.27
CA GLY A 45 -54.93 -30.29 54.99
C GLY A 45 -54.72 -31.24 56.18
N ARG A 46 -54.70 -30.72 57.41
CA ARG A 46 -54.80 -31.55 58.63
C ARG A 46 -56.25 -31.57 59.11
N LEU A 47 -56.89 -32.72 58.99
CA LEU A 47 -58.23 -32.94 59.52
C LEU A 47 -58.14 -33.70 60.83
N GLU A 48 -58.72 -33.14 61.89
CA GLU A 48 -58.93 -33.87 63.14
C GLU A 48 -60.15 -34.78 62.99
N ILE A 49 -59.92 -36.08 63.13
CA ILE A 49 -60.94 -37.12 63.00
C ILE A 49 -61.23 -37.67 64.41
N PRO A 50 -62.50 -37.86 64.81
CA PRO A 50 -62.86 -38.51 66.07
C PRO A 50 -62.22 -39.90 66.20
N CYS A 51 -62.01 -40.36 67.43
CA CYS A 51 -61.38 -41.67 67.67
C CYS A 51 -62.26 -42.87 67.29
N GLU A 52 -63.54 -42.65 66.96
CA GLU A 52 -64.53 -43.69 66.65
C GLU A 52 -65.44 -43.25 65.49
N GLY A 53 -65.95 -44.21 64.72
CA GLY A 53 -66.88 -43.98 63.61
C GLY A 53 -66.42 -44.57 62.28
N GLU A 54 -67.23 -44.36 61.24
CA GLU A 54 -66.93 -44.76 59.86
C GLU A 54 -66.44 -43.56 59.04
N LEU A 55 -65.21 -43.65 58.55
CA LEU A 55 -64.61 -42.69 57.62
C LEU A 55 -64.88 -43.13 56.18
N LYS A 56 -65.65 -42.34 55.43
CA LYS A 56 -65.90 -42.55 54.00
C LYS A 56 -65.24 -41.45 53.19
N LEU A 57 -64.37 -41.85 52.26
CA LEU A 57 -63.66 -40.97 51.34
C LEU A 57 -64.28 -41.14 49.95
N ILE A 58 -64.66 -40.05 49.30
CA ILE A 58 -65.23 -40.05 47.95
C ILE A 58 -64.39 -39.13 47.07
N LEU A 59 -63.88 -39.66 45.95
CA LEU A 59 -63.11 -38.90 44.97
C LEU A 59 -63.97 -38.54 43.77
N LYS A 60 -63.93 -37.26 43.39
CA LYS A 60 -64.61 -36.73 42.19
C LYS A 60 -63.69 -35.82 41.40
N MET A 61 -63.89 -35.80 40.08
CA MET A 61 -63.28 -34.82 39.19
C MET A 61 -63.99 -33.47 39.34
N MET A 62 -63.21 -32.40 39.48
CA MET A 62 -63.70 -31.05 39.73
C MET A 62 -63.72 -30.16 38.48
N ASN A 63 -63.03 -30.57 37.41
CA ASN A 63 -63.05 -29.87 36.11
C ASN A 63 -63.90 -30.67 35.10
N GLY A 64 -64.99 -30.07 34.61
CA GLY A 64 -65.90 -30.67 33.64
C GLY A 64 -67.16 -31.27 34.29
N ASP A 65 -67.78 -32.26 33.62
CA ASP A 65 -68.89 -33.01 34.20
C ASP A 65 -68.39 -33.77 35.46
N PRO A 66 -69.08 -33.65 36.61
CA PRO A 66 -68.63 -34.23 37.88
C PRO A 66 -68.68 -35.76 37.81
N LEU A 67 -67.58 -36.36 37.37
CA LEU A 67 -67.42 -37.81 37.30
C LEU A 67 -66.94 -38.34 38.65
N TYR A 68 -67.68 -39.30 39.19
CA TYR A 68 -67.26 -40.07 40.35
C TYR A 68 -66.11 -41.01 39.97
N MET A 69 -65.01 -40.93 40.72
CA MET A 69 -63.77 -41.65 40.42
C MET A 69 -63.56 -42.87 41.32
N GLY A 70 -64.08 -42.82 42.56
CA GLY A 70 -64.09 -43.95 43.47
C GLY A 70 -64.33 -43.55 44.92
N SER A 71 -64.59 -44.53 45.79
CA SER A 71 -64.73 -44.32 47.23
C SER A 71 -64.12 -45.43 48.06
N ALA A 72 -63.83 -45.12 49.32
CA ALA A 72 -63.35 -46.05 50.33
C ALA A 72 -63.98 -45.71 51.69
N THR A 73 -64.63 -46.68 52.32
CA THR A 73 -65.23 -46.59 53.64
C THR A 73 -64.45 -47.48 54.62
N ILE A 74 -64.01 -46.93 55.74
CA ILE A 74 -63.23 -47.67 56.74
C ILE A 74 -63.61 -47.28 58.17
N ASN A 75 -63.60 -48.24 59.09
CA ASN A 75 -63.79 -47.95 60.50
C ASN A 75 -62.53 -47.28 61.07
N ILE A 76 -62.67 -46.10 61.66
CA ILE A 76 -61.56 -45.28 62.16
C ILE A 76 -60.71 -46.03 63.20
N GLN A 77 -61.32 -46.91 63.99
CA GLN A 77 -60.62 -47.71 65.00
C GLN A 77 -59.62 -48.71 64.40
N THR A 78 -59.77 -49.05 63.12
CA THR A 78 -58.86 -49.97 62.42
C THR A 78 -57.60 -49.25 61.91
N LEU A 79 -57.62 -47.92 61.82
CA LEU A 79 -56.47 -47.13 61.34
C LEU A 79 -55.29 -47.19 62.35
N PRO A 80 -54.03 -47.22 61.87
CA PRO A 80 -52.86 -47.26 62.73
C PRO A 80 -52.68 -45.96 63.51
N THR A 81 -52.01 -46.05 64.66
CA THR A 81 -51.75 -44.91 65.56
C THR A 81 -50.81 -43.86 64.98
N LYS A 82 -49.92 -44.26 64.05
CA LYS A 82 -49.04 -43.35 63.30
C LYS A 82 -48.58 -44.01 62.01
N GLY A 83 -48.41 -43.23 60.95
CA GLY A 83 -47.76 -43.66 59.71
C GLY A 83 -48.60 -43.44 58.46
N PHE A 84 -48.21 -44.12 57.37
CA PHE A 84 -48.87 -44.02 56.07
C PHE A 84 -49.68 -45.27 55.76
N VAL A 85 -50.89 -45.09 55.23
CA VAL A 85 -51.81 -46.19 54.90
C VAL A 85 -52.36 -46.04 53.50
N TRP A 86 -52.25 -47.10 52.70
CA TRP A 86 -52.94 -47.21 51.42
C TRP A 86 -54.31 -47.86 51.59
N LEU A 87 -55.33 -47.25 50.99
CA LEU A 87 -56.69 -47.78 50.90
C LEU A 87 -57.07 -47.98 49.42
N PRO A 88 -57.64 -49.14 49.04
CA PRO A 88 -58.15 -49.36 47.69
C PRO A 88 -59.40 -48.50 47.46
N LEU A 89 -59.57 -48.00 46.24
CA LEU A 89 -60.74 -47.23 45.83
C LEU A 89 -61.69 -48.10 45.02
N SER A 90 -62.94 -48.22 45.46
CA SER A 90 -64.01 -48.90 44.73
C SER A 90 -64.67 -47.95 43.74
N GLN A 91 -65.00 -48.43 42.54
CA GLN A 91 -65.82 -47.69 41.57
C GLN A 91 -67.33 -47.82 41.83
N ASN A 92 -67.73 -48.61 42.83
CA ASN A 92 -69.12 -48.75 43.24
C ASN A 92 -69.28 -48.26 44.68
N ILE A 93 -70.08 -47.19 44.87
CA ILE A 93 -70.34 -46.57 46.17
C ILE A 93 -71.00 -47.54 47.16
N ASP A 94 -71.75 -48.51 46.67
CA ASP A 94 -72.45 -49.50 47.49
C ASP A 94 -71.53 -50.63 47.98
N ASN A 95 -70.32 -50.74 47.42
CA ASN A 95 -69.33 -51.76 47.76
C ASN A 95 -67.95 -51.13 47.97
N ASP A 96 -67.87 -50.16 48.90
CA ASP A 96 -66.65 -49.41 49.19
C ASP A 96 -66.05 -49.69 50.57
N ILE A 97 -66.56 -50.68 51.31
CA ILE A 97 -66.07 -51.02 52.65
C ILE A 97 -64.70 -51.72 52.57
N VAL A 98 -63.69 -51.13 53.21
CA VAL A 98 -62.33 -51.66 53.31
C VAL A 98 -62.16 -52.44 54.61
N HIS A 99 -62.09 -53.77 54.50
CA HIS A 99 -61.96 -54.66 55.66
C HIS A 99 -60.52 -54.91 56.12
N ASN A 100 -59.53 -54.79 55.22
CA ASN A 100 -58.12 -55.07 55.51
C ASN A 100 -57.24 -53.87 55.16
N ILE A 101 -56.39 -53.46 56.09
CA ILE A 101 -55.40 -52.39 55.91
C ILE A 101 -54.01 -53.00 55.71
N GLY A 102 -53.26 -52.54 54.71
CA GLY A 102 -51.85 -52.92 54.52
C GLY A 102 -51.58 -54.06 53.52
N GLY A 103 -52.59 -54.45 52.72
CA GLY A 103 -52.41 -55.38 51.61
C GLY A 103 -51.75 -54.72 50.38
N ILE A 104 -51.26 -55.55 49.46
CA ILE A 104 -50.85 -55.09 48.12
C ILE A 104 -52.13 -54.95 47.29
N PHE A 105 -52.58 -53.71 47.07
CA PHE A 105 -53.78 -53.42 46.28
C PHE A 105 -53.40 -53.08 44.84
N SER A 106 -54.17 -53.58 43.87
CA SER A 106 -54.15 -53.08 42.50
C SER A 106 -54.73 -51.65 42.46
N ASN A 107 -54.25 -50.84 41.52
CA ASN A 107 -54.80 -49.51 41.25
C ASN A 107 -56.30 -49.58 40.91
N PRO A 108 -57.14 -48.61 41.33
CA PRO A 108 -56.82 -47.33 41.99
C PRO A 108 -56.80 -47.36 43.54
N LYS A 109 -55.99 -46.49 44.16
CA LYS A 109 -55.79 -46.43 45.63
C LYS A 109 -55.47 -45.01 46.16
N ILE A 110 -55.73 -44.75 47.44
CA ILE A 110 -55.46 -43.47 48.14
C ILE A 110 -54.56 -43.67 49.38
N LEU A 111 -53.61 -42.77 49.60
CA LEU A 111 -52.67 -42.74 50.72
C LEU A 111 -53.09 -41.73 51.79
N LEU A 112 -53.21 -42.21 53.02
CA LEU A 112 -53.47 -41.43 54.22
C LEU A 112 -52.22 -41.33 55.10
N SER A 113 -52.03 -40.19 55.76
CA SER A 113 -50.97 -39.95 56.76
C SER A 113 -51.63 -39.71 58.11
N ILE A 114 -51.31 -40.54 59.11
CA ILE A 114 -51.97 -40.53 60.43
C ILE A 114 -50.93 -40.24 61.52
N SER A 115 -51.32 -39.44 62.52
CA SER A 115 -50.49 -39.15 63.69
C SER A 115 -51.34 -38.95 64.95
N LYS A 116 -51.20 -39.84 65.94
CA LYS A 116 -51.82 -39.69 67.27
C LYS A 116 -50.85 -38.98 68.22
N PRO A 117 -51.26 -37.93 68.96
CA PRO A 117 -50.40 -37.29 69.95
C PRO A 117 -50.16 -38.24 71.14
N SER A 118 -48.90 -38.49 71.50
CA SER A 118 -48.51 -39.32 72.65
C SER A 118 -48.04 -38.46 73.84
N ALA A 119 -48.36 -38.88 75.07
CA ALA A 119 -48.03 -38.20 76.33
C ALA A 119 -46.50 -38.08 76.59
N PRO A 120 -46.04 -37.09 77.40
CA PRO A 120 -44.62 -36.75 77.53
C PRO A 120 -43.86 -37.73 78.44
N SER A 121 -42.70 -38.19 77.98
CA SER A 121 -41.71 -38.95 78.78
C SER A 121 -40.43 -38.12 78.95
N ASP A 122 -39.72 -38.38 80.05
CA ASP A 122 -38.63 -37.55 80.57
C ASP A 122 -37.34 -37.66 79.70
N ASN A 123 -37.24 -36.78 78.69
CA ASN A 123 -36.22 -36.79 77.63
C ASN A 123 -34.98 -35.90 77.92
N SER A 124 -34.73 -35.51 79.17
CA SER A 124 -33.69 -34.54 79.56
C SER A 124 -32.28 -34.81 78.99
N MET A 125 -31.83 -36.07 78.95
CA MET A 125 -30.51 -36.43 78.42
C MET A 125 -30.43 -36.36 76.89
N LEU A 126 -31.52 -36.71 76.19
CA LEU A 126 -31.65 -36.58 74.74
C LEU A 126 -31.59 -35.10 74.32
N TYR A 127 -32.27 -34.22 75.06
CA TYR A 127 -32.22 -32.78 74.80
C TYR A 127 -30.79 -32.21 74.97
N LYS A 128 -30.03 -32.64 75.99
CA LYS A 128 -28.63 -32.22 76.15
C LYS A 128 -27.72 -32.63 74.99
N LEU A 129 -27.87 -33.86 74.48
CA LEU A 129 -27.14 -34.33 73.31
C LEU A 129 -27.52 -33.55 72.05
N GLN A 130 -28.81 -33.23 71.90
CA GLN A 130 -29.33 -32.47 70.78
C GLN A 130 -28.83 -31.02 70.79
N ILE A 131 -28.74 -30.39 71.96
CA ILE A 131 -28.13 -29.05 72.12
C ILE A 131 -26.66 -29.07 71.70
N LYS A 132 -25.85 -30.01 72.20
CA LYS A 132 -24.43 -30.11 71.79
C LYS A 132 -24.24 -30.32 70.29
N LYS A 133 -25.12 -31.12 69.66
CA LYS A 133 -25.11 -31.32 68.21
C LYS A 133 -25.40 -30.00 67.48
N LEU A 134 -26.38 -29.24 67.95
CA LEU A 134 -26.75 -27.95 67.37
C LEU A 134 -25.62 -26.92 67.56
N GLU A 135 -24.99 -26.85 68.73
CA GLU A 135 -23.84 -25.98 68.98
C GLU A 135 -22.67 -26.28 68.04
N PHE A 136 -22.36 -27.56 67.83
CA PHE A 136 -21.34 -27.95 66.87
C PHE A 136 -21.69 -27.56 65.44
N LEU A 137 -22.96 -27.74 65.04
CA LEU A 137 -23.43 -27.36 63.71
C LEU A 137 -23.36 -25.84 63.52
N VAL A 138 -23.77 -25.05 64.52
CA VAL A 138 -23.65 -23.59 64.51
C VAL A 138 -22.19 -23.19 64.31
N LYS A 139 -21.26 -23.78 65.07
CA LYS A 139 -19.83 -23.48 64.92
C LYS A 139 -19.27 -23.83 63.54
N GLN A 140 -19.72 -24.93 62.94
CA GLN A 140 -19.36 -25.27 61.54
C GLN A 140 -19.94 -24.26 60.54
N LEU A 141 -21.18 -23.85 60.73
CA LEU A 141 -21.83 -22.87 59.86
C LEU A 141 -21.16 -21.49 59.97
N GLU A 142 -20.82 -21.06 61.19
CA GLU A 142 -20.05 -19.83 61.44
C GLU A 142 -18.71 -19.85 60.71
N SER A 143 -17.94 -20.95 60.83
CA SER A 143 -16.67 -21.11 60.10
C SER A 143 -16.88 -21.05 58.59
N ARG A 144 -17.93 -21.68 58.06
CA ARG A 144 -18.23 -21.68 56.63
C ARG A 144 -18.65 -20.30 56.12
N VAL A 145 -19.38 -19.53 56.93
CA VAL A 145 -19.74 -18.14 56.62
C VAL A 145 -18.48 -17.27 56.60
N GLU A 146 -17.57 -17.46 57.55
CA GLU A 146 -16.32 -16.70 57.60
C GLU A 146 -15.44 -16.99 56.37
N ASP A 147 -15.31 -18.26 55.98
CA ASP A 147 -14.59 -18.65 54.76
C ASP A 147 -15.26 -18.08 53.50
N SER A 148 -16.59 -18.14 53.42
CA SER A 148 -17.36 -17.57 52.30
C SER A 148 -17.17 -16.06 52.19
N ASN A 149 -17.10 -15.33 53.30
CA ASN A 149 -16.83 -13.89 53.30
C ASN A 149 -15.41 -13.58 52.80
N LYS A 150 -14.41 -14.37 53.22
CA LYS A 150 -13.03 -14.23 52.72
C LYS A 150 -12.95 -14.44 51.20
N PHE A 151 -13.65 -15.46 50.67
CA PHE A 151 -13.72 -15.67 49.23
C PHE A 151 -14.43 -14.53 48.49
N TYR A 152 -15.51 -14.01 49.06
CA TYR A 152 -16.22 -12.87 48.48
C TYR A 152 -15.35 -11.61 48.41
N ASP A 153 -14.59 -11.31 49.47
CA ASP A 153 -13.69 -10.17 49.49
C ASP A 153 -12.55 -10.31 48.46
N GLN A 154 -11.97 -11.51 48.33
CA GLN A 154 -10.98 -11.82 47.29
C GLN A 154 -11.57 -11.69 45.88
N GLU A 155 -12.78 -12.19 45.66
CA GLU A 155 -13.45 -12.06 44.37
C GLU A 155 -13.70 -10.57 44.03
N LYS A 156 -14.17 -9.79 45.01
CA LYS A 156 -14.41 -8.36 44.85
C LYS A 156 -13.14 -7.60 44.50
N GLU A 157 -12.02 -7.90 45.17
CA GLU A 157 -10.71 -7.31 44.86
C GLU A 157 -10.24 -7.72 43.46
N SER A 158 -10.36 -9.00 43.10
CA SER A 158 -9.99 -9.48 41.77
C SER A 158 -10.79 -8.82 40.64
N ARG A 159 -12.10 -8.60 40.86
CA ARG A 159 -12.97 -7.90 39.90
C ARG A 159 -12.59 -6.43 39.77
N ALA A 160 -12.23 -5.76 40.86
CA ALA A 160 -11.75 -4.38 40.82
C ALA A 160 -10.44 -4.25 40.04
N ASN A 161 -9.49 -5.15 40.29
CA ASN A 161 -8.21 -5.19 39.57
C ASN A 161 -8.41 -5.47 38.07
N LEU A 162 -9.31 -6.39 37.73
CA LEU A 162 -9.65 -6.68 36.33
C LEU A 162 -10.29 -5.48 35.64
N ALA A 163 -11.21 -4.78 36.30
CA ALA A 163 -11.84 -3.58 35.74
C ALA A 163 -10.82 -2.46 35.49
N GLN A 164 -9.89 -2.26 36.42
CA GLN A 164 -8.81 -1.28 36.24
C GLN A 164 -7.86 -1.67 35.10
N ALA A 165 -7.48 -2.95 35.00
CA ALA A 165 -6.65 -3.44 33.91
C ALA A 165 -7.34 -3.28 32.55
N TYR A 166 -8.65 -3.51 32.48
CA TYR A 166 -9.45 -3.31 31.28
C TYR A 166 -9.48 -1.84 30.85
N GLU A 167 -9.69 -0.90 31.78
CA GLU A 167 -9.67 0.53 31.45
C GLU A 167 -8.28 0.99 30.99
N ILE A 168 -7.19 0.55 31.64
CA ILE A 168 -5.82 0.86 31.18
C ILE A 168 -5.59 0.32 29.76
N LEU A 169 -6.04 -0.91 29.47
CA LEU A 169 -5.89 -1.52 28.16
C LEU A 169 -6.70 -0.77 27.10
N LYS A 170 -7.92 -0.36 27.44
CA LYS A 170 -8.80 0.43 26.56
C LYS A 170 -8.18 1.78 26.24
N THR A 171 -7.69 2.52 27.23
CA THR A 171 -7.01 3.81 26.99
C THR A 171 -5.77 3.64 26.09
N LYS A 172 -4.96 2.60 26.33
CA LYS A 172 -3.80 2.30 25.47
C LYS A 172 -4.20 1.97 24.03
N TYR A 173 -5.31 1.24 23.86
CA TYR A 173 -5.83 0.91 22.54
C TYR A 173 -6.32 2.17 21.82
N ASP A 174 -7.06 3.04 22.50
CA ASP A 174 -7.53 4.31 21.94
C ASP A 174 -6.37 5.21 21.51
N GLU A 175 -5.32 5.34 22.35
CA GLU A 175 -4.08 6.07 21.99
C GLU A 175 -3.37 5.46 20.77
N TYR A 176 -3.35 4.13 20.66
CA TYR A 176 -2.74 3.45 19.53
C TYR A 176 -3.52 3.73 18.23
N VAL A 177 -4.85 3.67 18.29
CA VAL A 177 -5.73 3.98 17.15
C VAL A 177 -5.53 5.44 16.71
N GLU A 178 -5.51 6.39 17.65
CA GLU A 178 -5.30 7.80 17.34
C GLU A 178 -3.93 8.04 16.67
N LYS A 179 -2.85 7.45 17.21
CA LYS A 179 -1.51 7.53 16.60
C LYS A 179 -1.47 6.92 15.20
N SER A 180 -2.18 5.81 14.98
CA SER A 180 -2.29 5.17 13.68
C SER A 180 -3.00 6.06 12.67
N GLN A 181 -4.13 6.67 13.07
CA GLN A 181 -4.89 7.60 12.21
C GLN A 181 -4.08 8.85 11.85
N ILE A 182 -3.36 9.43 12.82
CA ILE A 182 -2.48 10.58 12.56
C ILE A 182 -1.39 10.22 11.55
N ARG A 183 -0.78 9.03 11.69
CA ARG A 183 0.25 8.54 10.75
C ARG A 183 -0.33 8.35 9.35
N GLU A 184 -1.50 7.74 9.24
CA GLU A 184 -2.19 7.52 7.97
C GLU A 184 -2.49 8.86 7.27
N ILE A 185 -3.05 9.84 7.99
CA ILE A 185 -3.33 11.18 7.44
C ILE A 185 -2.04 11.88 6.99
N SER A 186 -0.96 11.78 7.77
CA SER A 186 0.33 12.37 7.40
C SER A 186 0.89 11.75 6.11
N MET A 187 0.78 10.43 5.96
CA MET A 187 1.23 9.70 4.79
C MET A 187 0.40 10.02 3.55
N LEU A 188 -0.92 10.15 3.69
CA LEU A 188 -1.81 10.63 2.61
C LEU A 188 -1.42 12.02 2.13
N LYS A 189 -1.15 12.96 3.05
CA LYS A 189 -0.68 14.31 2.68
C LYS A 189 0.67 14.28 1.94
N LEU A 190 1.57 13.38 2.33
CA LEU A 190 2.86 13.21 1.66
C LEU A 190 2.68 12.65 0.25
N LEU A 191 1.79 11.66 0.07
CA LEU A 191 1.44 11.11 -1.24
C LEU A 191 0.85 12.19 -2.15
N GLU A 192 -0.12 12.97 -1.67
CA GLU A 192 -0.69 14.08 -2.43
C GLU A 192 0.36 15.12 -2.86
N LYS A 193 1.34 15.41 -1.98
CA LYS A 193 2.45 16.30 -2.31
C LYS A 193 3.34 15.69 -3.41
N LYS A 194 3.66 14.41 -3.30
CA LYS A 194 4.48 13.70 -4.28
C LYS A 194 3.79 13.54 -5.64
N ASP A 195 2.48 13.33 -5.66
CA ASP A 195 1.69 13.30 -6.90
C ASP A 195 1.72 14.64 -7.62
N LYS A 196 1.63 15.76 -6.88
CA LYS A 196 1.79 17.11 -7.45
C LYS A 196 3.19 17.32 -8.03
N GLU A 197 4.25 16.97 -7.28
CA GLU A 197 5.63 17.05 -7.76
C GLU A 197 5.86 16.19 -9.02
N LEU A 198 5.28 14.99 -9.06
CA LEU A 198 5.33 14.09 -10.21
C LEU A 198 4.63 14.73 -11.42
N GLN A 199 3.43 15.29 -11.22
CA GLN A 199 2.68 15.95 -12.29
C GLN A 199 3.45 17.14 -12.86
N GLU A 200 4.05 17.98 -12.02
CA GLU A 200 4.92 19.07 -12.47
C GLU A 200 6.12 18.58 -13.28
N ASN A 201 6.76 17.49 -12.84
CA ASN A 201 7.89 16.89 -13.56
C ASN A 201 7.47 16.29 -14.90
N ILE A 202 6.29 15.67 -14.98
CA ILE A 202 5.74 15.16 -16.25
C ILE A 202 5.54 16.32 -17.23
N VAL A 203 4.94 17.43 -16.78
CA VAL A 203 4.74 18.62 -17.63
C VAL A 203 6.10 19.16 -18.13
N LYS A 204 7.07 19.36 -17.23
CA LYS A 204 8.42 19.81 -17.62
C LYS A 204 9.09 18.86 -18.61
N ASN A 205 8.93 17.55 -18.43
CA ASN A 205 9.51 16.56 -19.33
C ASN A 205 8.85 16.58 -20.72
N CYS A 206 7.52 16.76 -20.78
CA CYS A 206 6.80 16.96 -22.03
C CYS A 206 7.31 18.21 -22.77
N ASP A 207 7.48 19.33 -22.06
CA ASP A 207 8.00 20.57 -22.65
C ASP A 207 9.42 20.41 -23.19
N LEU A 208 10.30 19.76 -22.42
CA LEU A 208 11.67 19.46 -22.86
C LEU A 208 11.70 18.51 -24.05
N SER A 209 10.85 17.47 -24.06
CA SER A 209 10.71 16.55 -25.18
C SER A 209 10.26 17.27 -26.46
N ASN A 210 9.26 18.15 -26.35
CA ASN A 210 8.80 18.96 -27.47
C ASN A 210 9.92 19.88 -27.98
N ARG A 211 10.66 20.54 -27.08
CA ARG A 211 11.79 21.39 -27.44
C ARG A 211 12.89 20.60 -28.15
N PHE A 212 13.19 19.40 -27.67
CA PHE A 212 14.17 18.51 -28.30
C PHE A 212 13.74 18.10 -29.71
N GLN A 213 12.47 17.76 -29.92
CA GLN A 213 11.94 17.44 -31.25
C GLN A 213 12.07 18.63 -32.21
N THR A 214 11.73 19.84 -31.76
CA THR A 214 11.90 21.06 -32.57
C THR A 214 13.36 21.28 -32.95
N LEU A 215 14.28 21.19 -31.99
CA LEU A 215 15.73 21.34 -32.26
C LEU A 215 16.26 20.26 -33.20
N SER A 216 15.76 19.02 -33.10
CA SER A 216 16.11 17.94 -34.00
C SER A 216 15.66 18.23 -35.44
N LEU A 217 14.45 18.77 -35.61
CA LEU A 217 13.94 19.21 -36.91
C LEU A 217 14.78 20.36 -37.48
N GLU A 218 15.05 21.39 -36.68
CA GLU A 218 15.91 22.53 -37.07
C GLU A 218 17.30 22.05 -37.51
N LYS A 219 17.90 21.11 -36.78
CA LYS A 219 19.18 20.50 -37.15
C LYS A 219 19.11 19.79 -38.50
N SER A 220 18.05 19.02 -38.75
CA SER A 220 17.85 18.33 -40.04
C SER A 220 17.77 19.34 -41.19
N VAL A 221 16.98 20.40 -41.03
CA VAL A 221 16.83 21.46 -42.05
C VAL A 221 18.16 22.15 -42.33
N LEU A 222 18.93 22.48 -41.28
CA LEU A 222 20.25 23.08 -41.44
C LEU A 222 21.23 22.13 -42.14
N GLN A 223 21.20 20.84 -41.82
CA GLN A 223 22.04 19.84 -42.46
C GLN A 223 21.70 19.69 -43.95
N ASP A 224 20.41 19.67 -44.31
CA ASP A 224 19.97 19.66 -45.71
C ASP A 224 20.41 20.93 -46.45
N THR A 225 20.28 22.09 -45.81
CA THR A 225 20.71 23.38 -46.37
C THR A 225 22.22 23.41 -46.61
N ILE A 226 23.02 22.91 -45.65
CA ILE A 226 24.47 22.79 -45.81
C ILE A 226 24.80 21.86 -46.97
N GLN A 227 24.10 20.72 -47.11
CA GLN A 227 24.33 19.80 -48.21
C GLN A 227 23.97 20.41 -49.57
N GLN A 228 22.86 21.15 -49.66
CA GLN A 228 22.48 21.88 -50.87
C GLN A 228 23.52 22.95 -51.23
N LEU A 229 23.99 23.74 -50.27
CA LEU A 229 25.04 24.74 -50.48
C LEU A 229 26.36 24.08 -50.90
N LYS A 230 26.70 22.92 -50.32
CA LYS A 230 27.88 22.16 -50.72
C LYS A 230 27.76 21.72 -52.18
N ASN A 231 26.68 21.05 -52.56
CA ASN A 231 26.48 20.56 -53.93
C ASN A 231 26.47 21.72 -54.96
N THR A 232 25.77 22.82 -54.66
CA THR A 232 25.70 23.98 -55.57
C THR A 232 27.04 24.69 -55.70
N LYS A 233 27.74 24.94 -54.58
CA LYS A 233 28.99 25.70 -54.59
C LYS A 233 30.17 24.85 -55.05
N THR A 234 30.36 23.64 -54.51
CA THR A 234 31.53 22.82 -54.86
C THR A 234 31.35 22.19 -56.23
N ASP A 235 30.26 21.48 -56.52
CA ASP A 235 30.16 20.78 -57.80
C ASP A 235 29.80 21.72 -58.96
N GLY A 236 28.92 22.70 -58.71
CA GLY A 236 28.50 23.68 -59.70
C GLY A 236 29.63 24.60 -60.15
N LEU A 237 30.35 25.26 -59.22
CA LEU A 237 31.46 26.13 -59.61
C LEU A 237 32.68 25.33 -60.09
N THR A 238 33.01 24.19 -59.47
CA THR A 238 34.16 23.39 -59.92
C THR A 238 33.95 22.87 -61.33
N SER A 239 32.74 22.41 -61.68
CA SER A 239 32.46 21.99 -63.06
C SER A 239 32.54 23.15 -64.05
N LYS A 240 32.07 24.34 -63.68
CA LYS A 240 32.19 25.55 -64.52
C LYS A 240 33.64 25.97 -64.71
N MET A 241 34.42 26.05 -63.63
CA MET A 241 35.86 26.36 -63.69
C MET A 241 36.63 25.32 -64.50
N THR A 242 36.30 24.03 -64.35
CA THR A 242 36.95 22.96 -65.13
C THR A 242 36.66 23.10 -66.63
N LYS A 243 35.44 23.54 -67.01
CA LYS A 243 35.12 23.85 -68.42
C LYS A 243 35.91 25.04 -68.94
N GLU A 244 35.95 26.14 -68.19
CA GLU A 244 36.72 27.35 -68.55
C GLU A 244 38.22 27.03 -68.70
N ILE A 245 38.80 26.23 -67.80
CA ILE A 245 40.19 25.77 -67.92
C ILE A 245 40.41 24.99 -69.22
N LYS A 246 39.52 24.03 -69.54
CA LYS A 246 39.62 23.26 -70.79
C LYS A 246 39.51 24.13 -72.03
N GLU A 247 38.61 25.11 -72.04
CA GLU A 247 38.47 26.06 -73.15
C GLU A 247 39.76 26.88 -73.33
N LEU A 248 40.34 27.38 -72.23
CA LEU A 248 41.61 28.09 -72.25
C LEU A 248 42.77 27.19 -72.72
N GLU A 249 42.85 25.94 -72.26
CA GLU A 249 43.85 24.96 -72.71
C GLU A 249 43.76 24.73 -74.23
N THR A 250 42.55 24.58 -74.79
CA THR A 250 42.37 24.43 -76.25
C THR A 250 42.78 25.69 -77.02
N THR A 251 42.51 26.87 -76.46
CA THR A 251 42.90 28.15 -77.05
C THR A 251 44.41 28.34 -77.02
N ILE A 252 45.06 27.99 -75.92
CA ILE A 252 46.53 28.02 -75.79
C ILE A 252 47.16 27.02 -76.76
N ALA A 253 46.61 25.82 -76.91
CA ALA A 253 47.11 24.83 -77.85
C ALA A 253 47.02 25.33 -79.31
N SER A 254 45.92 25.97 -79.70
CA SER A 254 45.77 26.53 -81.04
C SER A 254 46.72 27.71 -81.28
N LEU A 255 46.91 28.60 -80.29
CA LEU A 255 47.89 29.69 -80.36
C LEU A 255 49.32 29.17 -80.48
N ARG A 256 49.71 28.14 -79.71
CA ARG A 256 51.03 27.50 -79.82
C ARG A 256 51.25 26.87 -81.19
N SER A 257 50.23 26.21 -81.75
CA SER A 257 50.31 25.68 -83.12
C SER A 257 50.52 26.78 -84.16
N LYS A 258 49.89 27.94 -83.97
CA LYS A 258 50.07 29.10 -84.85
C LYS A 258 51.44 29.75 -84.66
N GLU A 259 51.95 29.79 -83.43
CA GLU A 259 53.30 30.24 -83.10
C GLU A 259 54.35 29.36 -83.78
N THR A 260 54.20 28.03 -83.73
CA THR A 260 55.09 27.11 -84.46
C THR A 260 55.02 27.32 -85.96
N GLU A 261 53.83 27.47 -86.54
CA GLU A 261 53.66 27.73 -87.98
C GLU A 261 54.33 29.05 -88.42
N LEU A 262 54.18 30.11 -87.62
CA LEU A 262 54.83 31.39 -87.87
C LEU A 262 56.34 31.31 -87.70
N THR A 263 56.83 30.55 -86.72
CA THR A 263 58.26 30.31 -86.48
C THR A 263 58.88 29.57 -87.67
N ASP A 264 58.20 28.53 -88.17
CA ASP A 264 58.62 27.78 -89.36
C ASP A 264 58.65 28.68 -90.62
N LYS A 265 57.62 29.52 -90.79
CA LYS A 265 57.58 30.53 -91.88
C LYS A 265 58.73 31.53 -91.77
N LEU A 266 59.04 32.02 -90.56
CA LEU A 266 60.17 32.92 -90.31
C LEU A 266 61.51 32.24 -90.58
N GLN A 267 61.66 30.98 -90.19
CA GLN A 267 62.89 30.21 -90.42
C GLN A 267 63.10 29.91 -91.91
N ASN A 268 62.02 29.61 -92.64
CA ASN A 268 62.06 29.44 -94.09
C ASN A 268 62.35 30.76 -94.81
N LEU A 269 61.70 31.87 -94.44
CA LEU A 269 62.04 33.20 -94.95
C LEU A 269 63.48 33.60 -94.63
N GLY A 270 63.97 33.28 -93.43
CA GLY A 270 65.37 33.49 -93.05
C GLY A 270 66.34 32.67 -93.91
N LYS A 271 66.00 31.42 -94.24
CA LYS A 271 66.76 30.59 -95.18
C LYS A 271 66.70 31.11 -96.61
N ASP A 272 65.52 31.46 -97.10
CA ASP A 272 65.31 32.00 -98.45
C ASP A 272 66.03 33.34 -98.62
N TRP A 273 66.01 34.19 -97.59
CA TRP A 273 66.76 35.45 -97.58
C TRP A 273 68.27 35.21 -97.52
N LEU A 274 68.74 34.23 -96.74
CA LEU A 274 70.16 33.83 -96.66
C LEU A 274 70.66 33.18 -97.97
N GLU A 275 69.82 32.41 -98.66
CA GLU A 275 70.13 31.83 -99.97
C GLU A 275 70.07 32.89 -101.08
N ALA A 276 69.10 33.80 -101.06
CA ALA A 276 69.04 34.93 -101.99
C ALA A 276 70.23 35.88 -101.84
N THR A 277 70.66 36.18 -100.61
CA THR A 277 71.86 37.00 -100.34
C THR A 277 73.16 36.29 -100.71
N LYS A 278 73.25 34.96 -100.55
CA LYS A 278 74.37 34.16 -101.07
C LYS A 278 74.39 34.06 -102.60
N ALA A 279 73.24 33.96 -103.27
CA ALA A 279 73.13 33.91 -104.72
C ALA A 279 73.45 35.25 -105.40
N LEU A 280 73.26 36.37 -104.70
CA LEU A 280 73.55 37.73 -105.19
C LEU A 280 74.97 38.23 -104.89
N GLY A 281 75.81 37.44 -104.20
CA GLY A 281 77.19 37.83 -103.90
C GLY A 281 77.31 39.05 -102.96
N LEU A 282 76.30 39.28 -102.11
CA LEU A 282 76.26 40.42 -101.19
C LEU A 282 76.55 39.96 -99.75
N CYS A 283 77.78 39.48 -99.51
CA CYS A 283 78.40 39.60 -98.19
C CYS A 283 79.21 40.90 -98.18
N GLY A 284 78.52 42.02 -97.97
CA GLY A 284 79.09 43.35 -97.84
C GLY A 284 78.22 44.18 -96.91
N ASP A 285 78.89 44.94 -96.03
CA ASP A 285 78.34 45.74 -94.93
C ASP A 285 76.99 46.40 -95.24
N PHE A 286 75.96 46.02 -94.49
CA PHE A 286 74.68 46.73 -94.51
C PHE A 286 74.79 48.02 -93.69
N ASN A 287 74.67 49.13 -94.41
CA ASN A 287 74.59 50.49 -93.89
C ASN A 287 73.40 50.69 -92.94
N LYS A 288 73.69 51.44 -91.86
CA LYS A 288 72.89 51.68 -90.65
C LYS A 288 71.68 52.62 -90.79
N GLU A 289 71.08 52.79 -91.98
CA GLU A 289 70.03 53.82 -92.16
C GLU A 289 68.63 53.29 -92.51
N ASP A 290 68.49 52.04 -92.96
CA ASP A 290 67.16 51.46 -93.25
C ASP A 290 66.56 50.62 -92.10
N VAL A 291 67.28 50.46 -90.97
CA VAL A 291 66.80 49.74 -89.76
C VAL A 291 65.96 50.63 -88.82
N LYS A 292 66.07 51.96 -88.94
CA LYS A 292 65.43 52.92 -88.02
C LYS A 292 63.92 53.06 -88.22
N SER A 293 63.37 52.73 -89.38
CA SER A 293 61.93 52.82 -89.65
C SER A 293 61.16 51.60 -89.14
N ALA A 294 61.76 50.40 -89.22
CA ALA A 294 61.21 49.17 -88.66
C ALA A 294 61.27 49.17 -87.11
N GLU A 295 62.38 49.65 -86.53
CA GLU A 295 62.50 49.85 -85.08
C GLU A 295 61.40 50.77 -84.53
N HIS A 296 61.11 51.90 -85.20
CA HIS A 296 60.10 52.85 -84.73
C HIS A 296 58.67 52.30 -84.78
N ILE A 297 58.32 51.50 -85.78
CA ILE A 297 57.01 50.84 -85.85
C ILE A 297 56.88 49.76 -84.77
N THR A 298 57.93 48.97 -84.53
CA THR A 298 57.94 48.00 -83.42
C THR A 298 57.92 48.66 -82.04
N GLU A 299 58.58 49.82 -81.89
CA GLU A 299 58.59 50.61 -80.66
C GLU A 299 57.20 51.21 -80.36
N ILE A 300 56.49 51.71 -81.37
CA ILE A 300 55.12 52.21 -81.24
C ILE A 300 54.17 51.07 -80.84
N ASN A 301 54.32 49.88 -81.43
CA ASN A 301 53.46 48.73 -81.14
C ASN A 301 53.72 48.17 -79.72
N LEU A 302 54.99 48.13 -79.30
CA LEU A 302 55.37 47.77 -77.93
C LEU A 302 54.88 48.80 -76.90
N LYS A 303 54.94 50.10 -77.20
CA LYS A 303 54.39 51.16 -76.34
C LYS A 303 52.87 51.04 -76.19
N ALA A 304 52.15 50.68 -77.26
CA ALA A 304 50.71 50.44 -77.20
C ALA A 304 50.36 49.22 -76.31
N GLN A 305 51.07 48.10 -76.45
CA GLN A 305 50.89 46.93 -75.58
C GLN A 305 51.24 47.21 -74.13
N ILE A 306 52.30 48.00 -73.87
CA ILE A 306 52.65 48.42 -72.51
C ILE A 306 51.54 49.27 -71.90
N LEU A 307 50.94 50.19 -72.65
CA LEU A 307 49.80 50.99 -72.18
C LEU A 307 48.58 50.12 -71.86
N GLU A 308 48.26 49.15 -72.72
CA GLU A 308 47.13 48.23 -72.52
C GLU A 308 47.33 47.31 -71.30
N LEU A 309 48.56 46.83 -71.10
CA LEU A 309 48.97 46.08 -69.91
C LEU A 309 48.96 46.97 -68.65
N THR A 310 49.32 48.25 -68.76
CA THR A 310 49.31 49.20 -67.64
C THR A 310 47.88 49.50 -67.18
N GLU A 311 46.94 49.70 -68.11
CA GLU A 311 45.53 49.91 -67.80
C GLU A 311 44.90 48.63 -67.21
N SER A 312 45.25 47.46 -67.75
CA SER A 312 44.82 46.17 -67.19
C SER A 312 45.34 45.95 -65.76
N ASN A 313 46.60 46.32 -65.49
CA ASN A 313 47.19 46.25 -64.14
C ASN A 313 46.50 47.21 -63.17
N LYS A 314 46.10 48.40 -63.63
CA LYS A 314 45.36 49.38 -62.83
C LYS A 314 43.97 48.86 -62.44
N ILE A 315 43.26 48.21 -63.37
CA ILE A 315 41.96 47.56 -63.10
C ILE A 315 42.13 46.42 -62.09
N LEU A 316 43.16 45.58 -62.25
CA LEU A 316 43.44 44.48 -61.31
C LEU A 316 43.78 44.99 -59.92
N LYS A 317 44.58 46.08 -59.79
CA LYS A 317 44.85 46.71 -58.50
C LYS A 317 43.58 47.25 -57.83
N GLN A 318 42.66 47.84 -58.59
CA GLN A 318 41.36 48.28 -58.05
C GLN A 318 40.51 47.09 -57.57
N LYS A 319 40.47 45.98 -58.32
CA LYS A 319 39.76 44.76 -57.89
C LYS A 319 40.39 44.16 -56.63
N LEU A 320 41.71 44.16 -56.53
CA LEU A 320 42.44 43.68 -55.35
C LEU A 320 42.11 44.53 -54.11
N TYR A 321 42.02 45.86 -54.28
CA TYR A 321 41.67 46.77 -53.18
C TYR A 321 40.26 46.51 -52.66
N LYS A 322 39.27 46.35 -53.56
CA LYS A 322 37.90 45.98 -53.17
C LYS A 322 37.81 44.64 -52.46
N ALA A 323 38.55 43.63 -52.94
CA ALA A 323 38.60 42.32 -52.29
C ALA A 323 39.26 42.38 -50.89
N SER A 324 40.25 43.26 -50.69
CA SER A 324 40.87 43.49 -49.39
C SER A 324 39.89 44.14 -48.40
N GLU A 325 39.11 45.11 -48.85
CA GLU A 325 38.09 45.80 -48.05
C GLU A 325 36.95 44.83 -47.64
N GLU A 326 36.51 43.96 -48.55
CA GLU A 326 35.55 42.89 -48.24
C GLU A 326 36.09 41.87 -47.24
N LYS A 327 37.38 41.51 -47.35
CA LYS A 327 38.06 40.62 -46.40
C LYS A 327 38.09 41.24 -44.99
N GLU A 328 38.39 42.52 -44.89
CA GLU A 328 38.44 43.23 -43.60
C GLU A 328 37.04 43.32 -42.96
N ASN A 329 36.01 43.64 -43.75
CA ASN A 329 34.62 43.60 -43.30
C ASN A 329 34.16 42.21 -42.83
N LEU A 330 34.57 41.15 -43.51
CA LEU A 330 34.27 39.78 -43.07
C LEU A 330 35.02 39.41 -41.79
N SER A 331 36.25 39.88 -41.62
CA SER A 331 37.05 39.67 -40.40
C SER A 331 36.41 40.34 -39.19
N SER A 332 35.86 41.55 -39.33
CA SER A 332 35.14 42.26 -38.27
C SER A 332 33.87 41.52 -37.84
N LYS A 333 33.11 40.98 -38.80
CA LYS A 333 31.92 40.15 -38.51
C LYS A 333 32.26 38.82 -37.83
N LEU A 334 33.43 38.26 -38.12
CA LEU A 334 33.91 37.02 -37.49
C LEU A 334 34.27 37.27 -36.02
N PHE A 335 34.88 38.42 -35.71
CA PHE A 335 35.18 38.84 -34.35
C PHE A 335 33.91 39.06 -33.50
N GLU A 336 32.87 39.69 -34.05
CA GLU A 336 31.58 39.86 -33.36
C GLU A 336 30.92 38.51 -33.01
N ILE A 337 31.04 37.50 -33.88
CA ILE A 337 30.52 36.14 -33.62
C ILE A 337 31.32 35.45 -32.50
N GLU A 338 32.63 35.69 -32.43
CA GLU A 338 33.52 35.08 -31.43
C GLU A 338 33.31 35.70 -30.04
N GLU A 339 32.97 36.99 -29.96
CA GLU A 339 32.63 37.68 -28.70
C GLU A 339 31.30 37.18 -28.10
N ILE A 340 30.28 36.93 -28.93
CA ILE A 340 29.00 36.34 -28.50
C ILE A 340 29.19 34.93 -27.92
N LYS A 341 30.17 34.17 -28.44
CA LYS A 341 30.49 32.81 -27.97
C LYS A 341 31.18 32.81 -26.61
N CYS A 342 31.95 33.85 -26.28
CA CYS A 342 32.60 33.99 -24.98
C CYS A 342 31.61 34.38 -23.86
N GLN A 343 30.60 35.20 -24.15
CA GLN A 343 29.59 35.59 -23.16
C GLN A 343 28.64 34.45 -22.76
N GLN A 344 28.52 33.40 -23.57
CA GLN A 344 27.71 32.21 -23.24
C GLN A 344 28.43 31.19 -22.33
N ASN A 345 29.76 31.32 -22.15
CA ASN A 345 30.55 30.38 -21.34
C ASN A 345 30.93 30.90 -19.94
N SER A 346 30.59 32.14 -19.58
CA SER A 346 31.00 32.74 -18.28
C SER A 346 29.91 32.75 -17.20
N THR A 347 28.80 32.04 -17.38
CA THR A 347 27.78 31.86 -16.33
C THR A 347 27.91 30.48 -15.68
N TYR A 348 29.11 30.14 -15.20
CA TYR A 348 29.29 29.07 -14.23
C TYR A 348 29.48 29.73 -12.86
N VAL A 349 28.38 29.80 -12.12
CA VAL A 349 28.40 30.14 -10.69
C VAL A 349 29.12 29.01 -9.98
N ASP A 350 30.15 29.34 -9.21
CA ASP A 350 30.80 28.48 -8.22
C ASP A 350 29.74 28.00 -7.22
N ILE A 351 29.14 26.83 -7.49
CA ILE A 351 28.31 26.13 -6.52
C ILE A 351 29.28 25.34 -5.64
N LYS A 352 29.52 25.84 -4.42
CA LYS A 352 30.15 25.07 -3.35
C LYS A 352 29.42 23.73 -3.25
N GLU A 353 30.14 22.62 -3.38
CA GLU A 353 29.56 21.29 -3.18
C GLU A 353 28.84 21.24 -1.83
N PRO A 354 27.57 20.80 -1.78
CA PRO A 354 26.83 20.69 -0.54
C PRO A 354 27.50 19.68 0.39
N ASN A 355 27.36 19.88 1.69
CA ASN A 355 27.77 18.93 2.73
C ASN A 355 26.97 17.61 2.59
N LEU A 356 27.62 16.46 2.81
CA LEU A 356 27.01 15.12 2.82
C LEU A 356 25.76 15.02 3.70
N GLU A 357 25.75 15.67 4.86
CA GLU A 357 24.61 15.70 5.76
C GLU A 357 23.42 16.46 5.17
N THR A 358 23.65 17.62 4.55
CA THR A 358 22.56 18.37 3.90
C THR A 358 21.98 17.58 2.74
N THR A 359 22.81 16.89 1.95
CA THR A 359 22.32 16.05 0.84
C THR A 359 21.58 14.79 1.32
N ILE A 360 21.99 14.16 2.43
CA ILE A 360 21.26 13.01 3.03
C ILE A 360 19.86 13.43 3.49
N ILE A 361 19.75 14.61 4.11
CA ILE A 361 18.48 15.17 4.56
C ILE A 361 17.59 15.52 3.35
N GLU A 362 18.15 16.21 2.35
CA GLU A 362 17.42 16.62 1.15
C GLU A 362 16.91 15.43 0.31
N GLN A 363 17.68 14.33 0.27
CA GLN A 363 17.29 13.11 -0.44
C GLN A 363 16.40 12.17 0.40
N GLY A 364 16.11 12.51 1.66
CA GLY A 364 15.18 11.77 2.51
C GLY A 364 15.66 10.39 2.96
N VAL A 365 16.98 10.14 2.93
CA VAL A 365 17.58 8.81 3.24
C VAL A 365 17.90 8.65 4.73
N GLN A 366 17.65 9.68 5.54
CA GLN A 366 18.05 9.73 6.95
C GLN A 366 17.37 8.67 7.83
N GLU A 367 16.14 8.28 7.52
CA GLU A 367 15.41 7.25 8.27
C GLU A 367 15.91 5.83 7.99
N LEU A 368 16.66 5.64 6.90
CA LEU A 368 17.20 4.34 6.48
C LEU A 368 18.61 4.10 7.02
N LEU A 369 19.34 5.15 7.42
CA LEU A 369 20.74 5.08 7.80
C LEU A 369 20.94 5.35 9.28
N ASP A 370 21.55 4.39 9.98
CA ASP A 370 21.99 4.58 11.35
C ASP A 370 23.32 5.35 11.35
N LYS A 371 23.31 6.57 11.91
CA LYS A 371 24.53 7.38 12.07
C LYS A 371 25.19 7.09 13.42
N THR A 372 26.44 6.66 13.38
CA THR A 372 27.30 6.54 14.58
C THR A 372 28.51 7.47 14.47
N SER A 373 29.34 7.57 15.52
CA SER A 373 30.59 8.34 15.49
C SER A 373 31.54 7.91 14.37
N ASP A 374 31.42 6.65 13.94
CA ASP A 374 32.40 5.99 13.07
C ASP A 374 31.92 5.89 11.61
N GLY A 375 30.75 6.46 11.28
CA GLY A 375 30.19 6.52 9.92
C GLY A 375 28.68 6.22 9.84
N TYR A 376 28.20 6.02 8.62
CA TYR A 376 26.80 5.66 8.31
C TYR A 376 26.65 4.15 8.13
N TYR A 377 25.55 3.58 8.62
CA TYR A 377 25.27 2.15 8.61
C TYR A 377 23.89 1.85 8.05
N PHE A 378 23.75 0.71 7.37
CA PHE A 378 22.47 0.14 6.95
C PHE A 378 22.44 -1.33 7.32
N ASN A 379 21.43 -1.80 8.05
CA ASN A 379 21.32 -3.18 8.52
C ASN A 379 22.61 -3.74 9.15
N SER A 380 23.25 -2.95 10.02
CA SER A 380 24.52 -3.29 10.71
C SER A 380 25.78 -3.38 9.81
N GLN A 381 25.72 -2.96 8.54
CA GLN A 381 26.88 -2.84 7.66
C GLN A 381 27.30 -1.37 7.49
N LYS A 382 28.61 -1.11 7.60
CA LYS A 382 29.19 0.22 7.42
C LYS A 382 29.18 0.60 5.94
N LEU A 383 28.60 1.75 5.61
CA LEU A 383 28.57 2.31 4.27
C LEU A 383 29.59 3.45 4.12
N ASN A 384 30.42 3.35 3.09
CA ASN A 384 31.32 4.43 2.68
C ASN A 384 30.58 5.31 1.66
N LEU A 385 30.09 6.47 2.11
CA LEU A 385 29.30 7.40 1.30
C LEU A 385 30.16 8.59 0.84
N SER A 386 29.95 9.04 -0.39
CA SER A 386 30.54 10.27 -0.93
C SER A 386 29.52 11.05 -1.78
N ILE A 387 29.70 12.37 -1.91
CA ILE A 387 28.91 13.16 -2.88
C ILE A 387 29.65 13.21 -4.20
N GLU A 388 28.96 12.87 -5.28
CA GLU A 388 29.39 13.20 -6.63
C GLU A 388 28.24 13.87 -7.38
N LYS A 389 28.47 15.08 -7.90
CA LYS A 389 27.48 15.86 -8.68
C LYS A 389 26.12 16.03 -7.96
N GLY A 390 26.15 16.24 -6.64
CA GLY A 390 24.94 16.42 -5.83
C GLY A 390 24.15 15.14 -5.54
N LYS A 391 24.73 13.95 -5.80
CA LYS A 391 24.15 12.66 -5.47
C LYS A 391 25.02 11.88 -4.49
N ILE A 392 24.38 11.11 -3.61
CA ILE A 392 25.08 10.22 -2.68
C ILE A 392 25.47 8.94 -3.43
N VAL A 393 26.76 8.62 -3.41
CA VAL A 393 27.33 7.44 -4.05
C VAL A 393 27.96 6.56 -2.97
N VAL A 394 27.62 5.27 -2.98
CA VAL A 394 28.25 4.25 -2.12
C VAL A 394 29.54 3.79 -2.80
N LYS A 395 30.69 4.10 -2.21
CA LYS A 395 31.99 3.62 -2.69
C LYS A 395 32.34 2.33 -1.96
N SER A 396 32.51 1.25 -2.73
CA SER A 396 32.98 -0.08 -2.34
C SER A 396 32.04 -0.96 -1.51
N LEU A 397 31.33 -1.86 -2.19
CA LEU A 397 31.01 -3.22 -1.73
C LEU A 397 31.26 -4.17 -2.91
N PRO A 398 31.91 -5.33 -2.74
CA PRO A 398 32.02 -6.32 -3.80
C PRO A 398 30.62 -6.77 -4.26
N LEU A 399 30.44 -6.91 -5.58
CA LEU A 399 29.16 -7.10 -6.26
C LEU A 399 28.29 -8.23 -5.67
N GLU A 400 28.93 -9.23 -5.07
CA GLU A 400 28.30 -10.41 -4.47
C GLU A 400 27.57 -10.10 -3.15
N GLU A 401 28.03 -9.13 -2.36
CA GLU A 401 27.34 -8.69 -1.13
C GLU A 401 26.18 -7.75 -1.44
N PHE A 402 26.30 -6.93 -2.50
CA PHE A 402 25.23 -6.02 -2.95
C PHE A 402 23.99 -6.77 -3.45
N LEU A 403 24.19 -7.89 -4.15
CA LEU A 403 23.10 -8.74 -4.64
C LEU A 403 22.34 -9.43 -3.51
N GLN A 404 23.01 -9.78 -2.42
CA GLN A 404 22.35 -10.36 -1.23
C GLN A 404 21.46 -9.34 -0.52
N VAL A 405 21.90 -8.08 -0.37
CA VAL A 405 21.12 -7.01 0.27
C VAL A 405 19.88 -6.61 -0.57
N SER A 406 20.03 -6.64 -1.91
CA SER A 406 18.99 -6.28 -2.88
C SER A 406 17.84 -7.30 -3.00
N LEU A 407 18.08 -8.55 -2.60
CA LEU A 407 17.07 -9.63 -2.68
C LEU A 407 16.17 -9.71 -1.44
N THR A 408 16.61 -9.15 -0.30
CA THR A 408 15.88 -9.25 0.98
C THR A 408 15.12 -7.99 1.38
N SER A 409 15.39 -6.84 0.76
CA SER A 409 14.66 -5.61 1.04
C SER A 409 14.14 -5.02 -0.26
N GLY A 410 12.88 -4.55 -0.25
CA GLY A 410 12.18 -3.96 -1.40
C GLY A 410 12.78 -2.64 -1.86
N PHE A 411 14.06 -2.65 -2.21
CA PHE A 411 14.79 -1.54 -2.80
C PHE A 411 14.27 -1.29 -4.21
N ASP A 412 13.80 -0.07 -4.45
CA ASP A 412 13.46 0.39 -5.78
C ASP A 412 14.75 0.51 -6.61
N LYS A 413 14.77 -0.18 -7.75
CA LYS A 413 15.95 -0.38 -8.63
C LYS A 413 16.43 0.91 -9.32
N SER A 414 15.74 2.02 -9.07
CA SER A 414 15.93 3.31 -9.74
C SER A 414 17.02 4.19 -9.12
N ILE A 415 17.51 3.88 -7.91
CA ILE A 415 18.42 4.78 -7.17
C ILE A 415 19.90 4.44 -7.30
N LEU A 416 20.28 3.24 -7.72
CA LEU A 416 21.69 2.84 -7.79
C LEU A 416 22.00 2.08 -9.08
N MET A 417 22.33 2.80 -10.16
CA MET A 417 23.26 2.31 -11.17
C MET A 417 23.91 3.49 -11.92
N GLU A 418 25.16 3.77 -11.56
CA GLU A 418 26.17 4.09 -12.57
C GLU A 418 27.40 3.23 -12.23
N ASN A 419 27.35 1.95 -12.63
CA ASN A 419 28.52 1.09 -12.62
C ASN A 419 29.48 1.58 -13.70
N ARG A 420 30.68 2.04 -13.31
CA ARG A 420 31.81 2.18 -14.23
C ARG A 420 32.67 0.92 -14.14
N HIS A 421 32.87 0.29 -15.30
CA HIS A 421 34.00 -0.58 -15.56
C HIS A 421 35.31 0.19 -15.51
#